data_AF-A0A0C9R6R4-F1
#
_entry.id   AF-A0A0C9R6R4-F1
#
_cell.length_a   1.000
_cell.length_b   1.000
_cell.length_c   1.000
_cell.angle_alpha   90.00
_cell.angle_beta   90.00
_cell.angle_gamma   90.00
#
_symmetry.space_group_name_H-M   'P 1'
#
loop_
_entity.id
_entity.type
_entity.pdbx_description
1 polymer ?
#
loop_
_entity_poly.entity_id
_entity_poly.type
_entity_poly.pdbx_seq_one_letter_code
_entity_poly.pdbx_strand_id
1 'polypeptide(L)'
;MSQDISTYRDSSQSEFTVTELLQGVVRTGSNLLDKAQMASWKDLSHEDQMRVATSLLIGLEENAFLLAGTLHHQKTIVQEGKNILMEVRVLETRNIDNKVEIFPSESTRDRWTASNDRVELTRKSLLENRDEGLVRLVFMAFDRLEEILQPQQEESFVSLNEDVRHRSISNRILNSKVISASLGKGRHIQLSEPVRIYFEHLTTENVTNPTCVFWDYVMSSWSGEGCHIRETNGTHTVCECNHLTNFAVLMDVHAVKLDMAHQVALQIITYIGCIISVVCLVLAIMTFQLFRGLKSDRTTIHKNLCVCLLIAEVLFVCGIGQTDQRIVCGVVAGLLHFFFLCAFAWMFLEGFQLYVMLIEVFEAEKSRLRWYYLVAYGGPLLVVAISCIIDPLSYGTDRYCWLRADNYFIFSFVGPVILVILANLVFLSMAIYMMCRHANTTVSMKSKEHSRLASASGKEENALPNKLQAH
;
A
#
# COMPACT_ATOMS: atom_id res chain seq x y z
N MET A 1 -16.75 3.96 46.59
CA MET A 1 -17.17 2.56 46.36
C MET A 1 -16.62 1.58 47.40
N SER A 2 -15.32 1.61 47.74
CA SER A 2 -14.77 0.71 48.79
C SER A 2 -15.38 0.93 50.19
N GLN A 3 -15.85 2.14 50.50
CA GLN A 3 -16.43 2.47 51.81
C GLN A 3 -17.90 2.03 51.98
N ASP A 4 -18.64 1.73 50.91
CA ASP A 4 -20.07 1.34 51.03
C ASP A 4 -20.28 -0.16 51.23
N ILE A 5 -19.27 -0.99 50.93
CA ILE A 5 -19.34 -2.45 51.07
C ILE A 5 -19.35 -2.88 52.54
N SER A 6 -18.74 -2.11 53.45
CA SER A 6 -18.70 -2.42 54.88
C SER A 6 -20.05 -2.24 55.60
N THR A 7 -21.06 -1.70 54.94
CA THR A 7 -22.38 -1.41 55.53
C THR A 7 -23.35 -2.60 55.44
N TYR A 8 -23.03 -3.62 54.64
CA TYR A 8 -23.86 -4.82 54.51
C TYR A 8 -23.58 -5.80 55.65
N ARG A 9 -24.64 -6.15 56.40
CA ARG A 9 -24.58 -7.12 57.51
C ARG A 9 -24.58 -8.58 57.04
N ASP A 10 -24.91 -8.85 55.78
CA ASP A 10 -25.04 -10.20 55.20
C ASP A 10 -24.25 -10.30 53.88
N SER A 11 -23.34 -11.27 53.81
CA SER A 11 -22.51 -11.58 52.65
C SER A 11 -23.34 -12.02 51.42
N SER A 12 -24.52 -12.60 51.64
CA SER A 12 -25.39 -13.02 50.52
C SER A 12 -26.07 -11.82 49.86
N GLN A 13 -26.39 -10.80 50.65
CA GLN A 13 -27.03 -9.58 50.17
C GLN A 13 -26.03 -8.70 49.41
N SER A 14 -24.77 -8.63 49.86
CA SER A 14 -23.72 -7.93 49.13
C SER A 14 -23.42 -8.61 47.80
N GLU A 15 -23.33 -9.95 47.78
CA GLU A 15 -23.12 -10.71 46.55
C GLU A 15 -24.23 -10.46 45.52
N PHE A 16 -25.51 -10.57 45.93
CA PHE A 16 -26.64 -10.32 45.04
C PHE A 16 -26.62 -8.89 44.48
N THR A 17 -26.41 -7.89 45.34
CA THR A 17 -26.40 -6.48 44.94
C THR A 17 -25.26 -6.17 43.96
N VAL A 18 -24.06 -6.69 44.22
CA VAL A 18 -22.90 -6.48 43.33
C VAL A 18 -23.07 -7.24 42.02
N THR A 19 -23.72 -8.41 42.04
CA THR A 19 -24.04 -9.18 40.82
C THR A 19 -24.99 -8.40 39.90
N GLU A 20 -26.07 -7.84 40.45
CA GLU A 20 -27.02 -7.00 39.70
C GLU A 20 -26.35 -5.74 39.15
N LEU A 21 -25.48 -5.10 39.94
CA LEU A 21 -24.70 -3.96 39.49
C LEU A 21 -23.80 -4.35 38.31
N LEU A 22 -23.07 -5.45 38.42
CA LEU A 22 -22.20 -5.95 37.34
C LEU A 22 -22.99 -6.24 36.08
N GLN A 23 -24.16 -6.87 36.20
CA GLN A 23 -25.06 -7.10 35.06
C GLN A 23 -25.47 -5.78 34.39
N GLY A 24 -25.78 -4.74 35.18
CA GLY A 24 -26.07 -3.41 34.68
C GLY A 24 -24.89 -2.77 33.93
N VAL A 25 -23.67 -2.92 34.46
CA VAL A 25 -22.45 -2.42 33.82
C VAL A 25 -22.16 -3.16 32.52
N VAL A 26 -22.22 -4.49 32.52
CA VAL A 26 -22.02 -5.33 31.31
C VAL A 26 -23.06 -5.01 30.26
N ARG A 27 -24.34 -4.84 30.64
CA ARG A 27 -25.41 -4.47 29.71
C ARG A 27 -25.19 -3.08 29.12
N THR A 28 -24.77 -2.12 29.93
CA THR A 28 -24.47 -0.75 29.48
C THR A 28 -23.27 -0.75 28.53
N GLY A 29 -22.17 -1.41 28.91
CA GLY A 29 -21.00 -1.58 28.04
C GLY A 29 -21.34 -2.29 26.73
N SER A 30 -22.13 -3.36 26.80
CA SER A 30 -22.60 -4.08 25.62
C SER A 30 -23.47 -3.20 24.71
N ASN A 31 -24.29 -2.29 25.25
CA ASN A 31 -25.06 -1.35 24.44
C ASN A 31 -24.17 -0.28 23.78
N LEU A 32 -23.13 0.19 24.47
CA LEU A 32 -22.15 1.14 23.92
C LEU A 32 -21.40 0.54 22.72
N LEU A 33 -21.16 -0.77 22.72
CA LEU A 33 -20.55 -1.50 21.61
C LEU A 33 -21.55 -1.93 20.52
N ASP A 34 -22.83 -1.57 20.63
CA ASP A 34 -23.83 -1.95 19.61
C ASP A 34 -23.58 -1.23 18.27
N LYS A 35 -23.92 -1.90 17.16
CA LYS A 35 -23.74 -1.41 15.80
C LYS A 35 -24.43 -0.06 15.61
N ALA A 36 -25.58 0.15 16.28
CA ALA A 36 -26.30 1.40 16.26
C ALA A 36 -25.50 2.58 16.84
N GLN A 37 -24.56 2.33 17.75
CA GLN A 37 -23.75 3.37 18.42
C GLN A 37 -22.41 3.61 17.72
N MET A 38 -22.04 2.82 16.70
CA MET A 38 -20.76 2.98 16.00
C MET A 38 -20.61 4.33 15.29
N ALA A 39 -21.72 4.96 14.88
CA ALA A 39 -21.69 6.32 14.35
C ALA A 39 -21.21 7.33 15.39
N SER A 40 -21.75 7.25 16.61
CA SER A 40 -21.36 8.12 17.75
C SER A 40 -19.89 7.95 18.13
N TRP A 41 -19.34 6.73 18.04
CA TRP A 41 -17.92 6.49 18.24
C TRP A 41 -17.06 7.19 17.18
N LYS A 42 -17.51 7.18 15.91
CA LYS A 42 -16.80 7.84 14.80
C LYS A 42 -16.82 9.36 14.88
N ASP A 43 -17.71 9.96 15.66
CA ASP A 43 -17.72 11.41 15.93
C ASP A 43 -16.60 11.85 16.89
N LEU A 44 -16.02 10.91 17.65
CA LEU A 44 -14.90 11.17 18.56
C LEU A 44 -13.55 11.18 17.80
N SER A 45 -12.60 11.96 18.30
CA SER A 45 -11.21 11.88 17.84
C SER A 45 -10.61 10.51 18.16
N HIS A 46 -9.58 10.08 17.43
CA HIS A 46 -8.94 8.78 17.69
C HIS A 46 -8.41 8.68 19.14
N GLU A 47 -7.78 9.75 19.65
CA GLU A 47 -7.30 9.80 21.03
C GLU A 47 -8.46 9.68 22.04
N ASP A 48 -9.60 10.33 21.79
CA ASP A 48 -10.78 10.22 22.65
C ASP A 48 -11.41 8.82 22.57
N GLN A 49 -11.44 8.20 21.38
CA GLN A 49 -11.89 6.80 21.23
C GLN A 49 -11.03 5.87 22.09
N MET A 50 -9.71 5.98 22.02
CA MET A 50 -8.80 5.14 22.81
C MET A 50 -8.99 5.36 24.32
N ARG A 51 -9.14 6.62 24.77
CA ARG A 51 -9.36 6.95 26.19
C ARG A 51 -10.69 6.44 26.72
N VAL A 52 -11.78 6.61 25.97
CA VAL A 52 -13.12 6.16 26.37
C VAL A 52 -13.19 4.63 26.37
N ALA A 53 -12.64 3.97 25.35
CA ALA A 53 -12.56 2.51 25.30
C ALA A 53 -11.69 1.94 26.43
N THR A 54 -10.56 2.58 26.74
CA THR A 54 -9.70 2.23 27.89
C THR A 54 -10.47 2.34 29.21
N SER A 55 -11.23 3.42 29.39
CA SER A 55 -12.05 3.62 30.60
C SER A 55 -13.14 2.56 30.73
N LEU A 56 -13.74 2.12 29.61
CA LEU A 56 -14.71 1.03 29.59
C LEU A 56 -14.08 -0.30 30.03
N LEU A 57 -12.90 -0.64 29.49
CA LEU A 57 -12.17 -1.86 29.84
C LEU A 57 -11.80 -1.89 31.34
N ILE A 58 -11.24 -0.79 31.85
CA ILE A 58 -10.89 -0.60 33.26
C ILE A 58 -12.13 -0.73 34.14
N GLY A 59 -13.23 -0.06 33.79
CA GLY A 59 -14.47 -0.08 34.56
C GLY A 59 -15.10 -1.46 34.63
N LEU A 60 -15.10 -2.22 33.52
CA LEU A 60 -15.59 -3.60 33.50
C LEU A 60 -14.74 -4.52 34.38
N GLU A 61 -13.42 -4.41 34.28
CA GLU A 61 -12.47 -5.18 35.10
C GLU A 61 -12.64 -4.90 36.60
N GLU A 62 -12.71 -3.64 37.00
CA GLU A 62 -12.86 -3.25 38.41
C GLU A 62 -14.18 -3.76 39.01
N ASN A 63 -15.29 -3.59 38.30
CA ASN A 63 -16.59 -4.08 38.76
C ASN A 63 -16.63 -5.62 38.85
N ALA A 64 -15.97 -6.31 37.92
CA ALA A 64 -15.85 -7.76 37.96
C ALA A 64 -15.03 -8.25 39.18
N PHE A 65 -13.93 -7.57 39.51
CA PHE A 65 -13.15 -7.90 40.70
C PHE A 65 -13.83 -7.51 42.01
N LEU A 66 -14.66 -6.46 42.02
CA LEU A 66 -15.53 -6.17 43.16
C LEU A 66 -16.47 -7.35 43.45
N LEU A 67 -17.07 -7.95 42.41
CA LEU A 67 -17.88 -9.16 42.57
C LEU A 67 -17.04 -10.37 43.00
N ALA A 68 -15.87 -10.58 42.39
CA ALA A 68 -14.97 -11.66 42.78
C ALA A 68 -14.54 -11.56 44.26
N GLY A 69 -14.44 -10.35 44.79
CA GLY A 69 -14.13 -10.06 46.20
C GLY A 69 -15.25 -10.44 47.18
N THR A 70 -16.51 -10.44 46.76
CA THR A 70 -17.64 -10.87 47.61
C THR A 70 -17.83 -12.39 47.64
N LEU A 71 -17.13 -13.12 46.77
CA LEU A 71 -17.21 -14.57 46.67
C LEU A 71 -16.16 -15.25 47.56
N HIS A 72 -16.63 -15.94 48.59
CA HIS A 72 -15.80 -16.63 49.58
C HIS A 72 -15.68 -18.15 49.36
N HIS A 73 -16.31 -18.69 48.32
CA HIS A 73 -16.30 -20.10 47.97
C HIS A 73 -16.16 -20.27 46.45
N GLN A 74 -15.81 -21.48 46.00
CA GLN A 74 -15.70 -21.77 44.57
C GLN A 74 -17.02 -21.50 43.85
N LYS A 75 -17.03 -20.54 42.93
CA LYS A 75 -18.22 -20.14 42.17
C LYS A 75 -17.81 -19.54 40.83
N THR A 76 -18.62 -19.79 39.80
CA THR A 76 -18.50 -19.15 38.48
C THR A 76 -19.78 -18.38 38.20
N ILE A 77 -19.65 -17.09 37.92
CA ILE A 77 -20.73 -16.20 37.52
C ILE A 77 -20.48 -15.78 36.08
N VAL A 78 -21.47 -16.01 35.21
CA VAL A 78 -21.42 -15.65 33.80
C VAL A 78 -22.38 -14.48 33.56
N GLN A 79 -21.87 -13.40 32.99
CA GLN A 79 -22.66 -12.25 32.54
C GLN A 79 -22.60 -12.18 31.02
N GLU A 80 -23.75 -12.34 30.38
CA GLU A 80 -23.88 -12.43 28.94
C GLU A 80 -24.62 -11.19 28.41
N GLY A 81 -23.88 -10.32 27.73
CA GLY A 81 -24.41 -9.23 26.92
C GLY A 81 -24.38 -9.60 25.44
N LYS A 82 -24.98 -8.75 24.60
CA LYS A 82 -24.99 -8.94 23.15
C LYS A 82 -23.59 -8.83 22.52
N ASN A 83 -22.76 -7.93 23.05
CA ASN A 83 -21.43 -7.62 22.53
C ASN A 83 -20.32 -7.80 23.58
N ILE A 84 -20.64 -8.25 24.80
CA ILE A 84 -19.68 -8.53 25.87
C ILE A 84 -20.06 -9.83 26.54
N LEU A 85 -19.15 -10.78 26.59
CA LEU A 85 -19.23 -11.96 27.44
C LEU A 85 -18.24 -11.79 28.59
N MET A 86 -18.70 -11.99 29.82
CA MET A 86 -17.85 -11.93 31.01
C MET A 86 -18.06 -13.16 31.90
N GLU A 87 -16.96 -13.76 32.34
CA GLU A 87 -16.97 -14.85 33.33
C GLU A 87 -16.09 -14.50 34.53
N VAL A 88 -16.71 -14.40 35.70
CA VAL A 88 -16.03 -14.22 36.99
C VAL A 88 -15.94 -15.58 37.66
N ARG A 89 -14.72 -16.11 37.80
CA ARG A 89 -14.47 -17.43 38.40
C ARG A 89 -13.65 -17.29 39.68
N VAL A 90 -14.18 -17.83 40.77
CA VAL A 90 -13.45 -18.05 42.01
C VAL A 90 -13.21 -19.54 42.15
N LEU A 91 -11.94 -19.95 42.21
CA LEU A 91 -11.52 -21.33 42.26
C LEU A 91 -10.81 -21.64 43.58
N GLU A 92 -11.12 -22.78 44.18
CA GLU A 92 -10.35 -23.29 45.32
C GLU A 92 -9.07 -23.98 44.83
N THR A 93 -7.92 -23.59 45.39
CA THR A 93 -6.61 -24.14 44.99
C THR A 93 -6.48 -25.67 45.09
N ARG A 94 -7.31 -26.31 45.92
CA ARG A 94 -7.39 -27.77 46.10
C ARG A 94 -8.08 -28.47 44.93
N ASN A 95 -9.05 -27.81 44.30
CA ASN A 95 -9.88 -28.35 43.22
C ASN A 95 -9.36 -28.01 41.83
N ILE A 96 -8.36 -27.14 41.73
CA ILE A 96 -7.60 -26.97 40.48
C ILE A 96 -6.91 -28.33 40.26
N ASP A 97 -7.28 -29.07 39.22
CA ASP A 97 -6.61 -30.32 38.80
C ASP A 97 -5.35 -29.98 37.96
N ASN A 98 -4.58 -30.97 37.48
CA ASN A 98 -3.52 -30.75 36.48
C ASN A 98 -4.05 -30.30 35.09
N LYS A 99 -5.27 -29.76 35.04
CA LYS A 99 -5.95 -29.28 33.83
C LYS A 99 -5.64 -27.81 33.60
N VAL A 100 -5.72 -27.42 32.34
CA VAL A 100 -5.63 -26.04 31.88
C VAL A 100 -7.01 -25.40 32.08
N GLU A 101 -7.05 -24.19 32.62
CA GLU A 101 -8.28 -23.41 32.68
C GLU A 101 -8.54 -22.76 31.32
N ILE A 102 -9.73 -23.02 30.75
CA ILE A 102 -10.10 -22.56 29.40
C ILE A 102 -11.27 -21.58 29.50
N PHE A 103 -11.15 -20.48 28.75
CA PHE A 103 -12.21 -19.52 28.52
C PHE A 103 -12.42 -19.29 27.01
N PRO A 104 -13.67 -19.20 26.52
CA PRO A 104 -14.94 -19.45 27.21
C PRO A 104 -15.08 -20.90 27.70
N SER A 105 -15.90 -21.12 28.73
CA SER A 105 -16.26 -22.48 29.16
C SER A 105 -17.11 -23.18 28.09
N GLU A 106 -17.10 -24.52 28.00
CA GLU A 106 -17.81 -25.26 26.94
C GLU A 106 -19.31 -24.88 26.86
N SER A 107 -19.98 -24.74 28.00
CA SER A 107 -21.40 -24.34 28.08
C SER A 107 -21.67 -22.90 27.66
N THR A 108 -20.68 -22.02 27.76
CA THR A 108 -20.77 -20.63 27.31
C THR A 108 -20.35 -20.49 25.85
N ARG A 109 -19.41 -21.31 25.38
CA ARG A 109 -18.93 -21.30 23.98
C ARG A 109 -20.06 -21.55 22.99
N ASP A 110 -20.99 -22.45 23.31
CA ASP A 110 -22.13 -22.73 22.43
C ASP A 110 -23.15 -21.57 22.37
N ARG A 111 -23.13 -20.66 23.34
CA ARG A 111 -24.02 -19.48 23.41
C ARG A 111 -23.38 -18.22 22.80
N TRP A 112 -22.07 -18.07 22.95
CA TRP A 112 -21.32 -16.94 22.43
C TRP A 112 -20.85 -17.19 20.99
N THR A 113 -21.62 -16.69 20.01
CA THR A 113 -21.35 -16.90 18.58
C THR A 113 -20.50 -15.81 17.93
N ALA A 114 -20.06 -14.81 18.68
CA ALA A 114 -19.35 -13.66 18.13
C ALA A 114 -17.86 -13.91 17.85
N SER A 115 -17.25 -14.90 18.53
CA SER A 115 -15.86 -15.31 18.30
C SER A 115 -15.62 -16.75 18.74
N ASN A 116 -14.70 -17.44 18.06
CA ASN A 116 -14.14 -18.73 18.50
C ASN A 116 -12.82 -18.58 19.27
N ASP A 117 -12.43 -17.35 19.62
CA ASP A 117 -11.20 -17.09 20.37
C ASP A 117 -11.24 -17.77 21.74
N ARG A 118 -10.08 -18.24 22.20
CA ARG A 118 -9.95 -18.91 23.50
C ARG A 118 -8.67 -18.54 24.23
N VAL A 119 -8.77 -18.50 25.56
CA VAL A 119 -7.65 -18.29 26.47
C VAL A 119 -7.43 -19.55 27.31
N GLU A 120 -6.18 -19.97 27.42
CA GLU A 120 -5.71 -21.14 28.15
C GLU A 120 -4.70 -20.71 29.24
N LEU A 121 -5.08 -20.87 30.51
CA LEU A 121 -4.22 -20.61 31.66
C LEU A 121 -3.72 -21.91 32.28
N THR A 122 -2.42 -22.00 32.53
CA THR A 122 -1.84 -23.16 33.21
C THR A 122 -2.04 -23.07 34.71
N ARG A 123 -2.13 -24.23 35.36
CA ARG A 123 -2.24 -24.33 36.82
C ARG A 123 -1.16 -23.55 37.58
N LYS A 124 0.09 -23.57 37.09
CA LYS A 124 1.21 -22.94 37.82
C LYS A 124 0.99 -21.44 37.98
N SER A 125 0.61 -20.76 36.90
CA SER A 125 0.34 -19.32 36.90
C SER A 125 -0.83 -18.93 37.81
N LEU A 126 -1.81 -19.83 37.99
CA LEU A 126 -2.93 -19.64 38.94
C LEU A 126 -2.49 -19.77 40.40
N LEU A 127 -1.64 -20.75 40.72
CA LEU A 127 -1.22 -21.03 42.10
C LEU A 127 -0.30 -19.96 42.68
N GLU A 128 0.53 -19.32 41.87
CA GLU A 128 1.42 -18.23 42.29
C GLU A 128 0.65 -16.99 42.75
N ASN A 129 -0.53 -16.79 42.17
CA ASN A 129 -1.37 -15.62 42.40
C ASN A 129 -2.55 -15.88 43.33
N ARG A 130 -2.51 -16.98 44.10
CA ARG A 130 -3.55 -17.30 45.09
C ARG A 130 -3.60 -16.27 46.21
N ASP A 131 -4.81 -16.02 46.69
CA ASP A 131 -5.11 -15.18 47.84
C ASP A 131 -6.04 -15.95 48.78
N GLU A 132 -5.65 -16.09 50.04
CA GLU A 132 -6.40 -16.86 51.07
C GLU A 132 -6.79 -18.30 50.65
N GLY A 133 -6.05 -18.91 49.73
CA GLY A 133 -6.34 -20.27 49.21
C GLY A 133 -7.35 -20.32 48.07
N LEU A 134 -7.84 -19.16 47.62
CA LEU A 134 -8.70 -18.97 46.46
C LEU A 134 -7.92 -18.31 45.32
N VAL A 135 -8.35 -18.56 44.09
CA VAL A 135 -7.87 -17.86 42.88
C VAL A 135 -9.06 -17.15 42.26
N ARG A 136 -8.95 -15.84 42.07
CA ARG A 136 -9.99 -14.99 41.49
C ARG A 136 -9.59 -14.63 40.07
N LEU A 137 -10.41 -15.05 39.11
CA LEU A 137 -10.23 -14.87 37.68
C LEU A 137 -11.38 -14.07 37.11
N VAL A 138 -11.05 -13.16 36.21
CA VAL A 138 -12.02 -12.47 35.37
C VAL A 138 -11.61 -12.69 33.93
N PHE A 139 -12.54 -13.19 33.13
CA PHE A 139 -12.38 -13.30 31.69
C PHE A 139 -13.43 -12.46 30.99
N MET A 140 -13.05 -11.85 29.87
CA MET A 140 -13.98 -11.12 29.01
C MET A 140 -13.69 -11.40 27.55
N ALA A 141 -14.74 -11.46 26.73
CA ALA A 141 -14.65 -11.45 25.27
C ALA A 141 -15.56 -10.34 24.74
N PHE A 142 -15.06 -9.62 23.73
CA PHE A 142 -15.74 -8.44 23.19
C PHE A 142 -16.09 -8.65 21.71
N ASP A 143 -17.27 -8.21 21.30
CA ASP A 143 -17.66 -8.04 19.90
C ASP A 143 -17.63 -6.56 19.52
N ARG A 144 -17.08 -6.24 18.34
CA ARG A 144 -16.94 -4.90 17.76
C ARG A 144 -16.07 -3.91 18.51
N LEU A 145 -15.44 -4.30 19.61
CA LEU A 145 -14.40 -3.48 20.23
C LEU A 145 -13.20 -3.31 19.29
N GLU A 146 -12.95 -4.30 18.42
CA GLU A 146 -11.90 -4.26 17.41
C GLU A 146 -12.11 -3.17 16.34
N GLU A 147 -13.35 -2.73 16.10
CA GLU A 147 -13.63 -1.64 15.16
C GLU A 147 -13.26 -0.28 15.76
N ILE A 148 -13.27 -0.17 17.09
CA ILE A 148 -12.99 1.06 17.84
C ILE A 148 -11.50 1.17 18.12
N LEU A 149 -10.89 0.09 18.63
CA LEU A 149 -9.46 0.05 19.00
C LEU A 149 -8.55 -0.19 17.79
N GLN A 150 -8.80 0.43 16.65
CA GLN A 150 -7.88 0.33 15.52
C GLN A 150 -6.58 1.10 15.85
N PRO A 151 -5.40 0.54 15.55
CA PRO A 151 -4.13 1.23 15.79
C PRO A 151 -4.09 2.52 14.97
N GLN A 152 -3.52 3.57 15.54
CA GLN A 152 -3.22 4.76 14.76
C GLN A 152 -2.19 4.39 13.69
N GLN A 153 -2.29 4.99 12.51
CA GLN A 153 -1.32 4.81 11.44
C GLN A 153 0.02 5.41 11.90
N GLU A 154 0.84 4.60 12.56
CA GLU A 154 2.15 5.02 13.05
C GLU A 154 3.10 5.15 11.87
N GLU A 155 3.50 6.39 11.56
CA GLU A 155 4.75 6.64 10.83
C GLU A 155 5.90 6.17 11.73
N SER A 156 6.28 4.90 11.62
CA SER A 156 7.40 4.37 12.39
C SER A 156 8.69 5.12 12.01
N PHE A 157 9.08 6.09 12.83
CA PHE A 157 10.40 6.70 12.82
C PHE A 157 11.36 5.71 13.48
N VAL A 158 12.05 4.91 12.67
CA VAL A 158 13.15 4.07 13.14
C VAL A 158 14.30 4.98 13.55
N SER A 159 14.73 4.86 14.81
CA SER A 159 15.85 5.58 15.40
C SER A 159 17.18 5.18 14.73
N LEU A 160 18.04 6.19 14.60
CA LEU A 160 19.34 6.18 13.93
C LEU A 160 20.23 5.02 14.37
N ASN A 161 20.47 4.07 13.47
CA ASN A 161 21.79 3.43 13.27
C ASN A 161 21.85 2.88 11.83
N GLU A 162 23.02 3.04 11.22
CA GLU A 162 23.37 2.84 9.82
C GLU A 162 22.74 1.60 9.16
N ASP A 163 21.71 1.82 8.36
CA ASP A 163 21.35 1.13 7.12
C ASP A 163 20.03 1.74 6.64
N VAL A 164 20.02 2.37 5.47
CA VAL A 164 18.81 2.97 4.88
C VAL A 164 17.82 1.86 4.53
N ARG A 165 16.96 1.50 5.49
CA ARG A 165 15.84 0.56 5.31
C ARG A 165 14.55 1.35 5.17
N HIS A 166 13.75 0.93 4.19
CA HIS A 166 12.46 1.47 3.79
C HIS A 166 11.61 2.00 4.96
N ARG A 167 11.14 3.24 4.85
CA ARG A 167 9.88 3.66 5.49
C ARG A 167 8.74 2.92 4.77
N SER A 168 8.41 1.71 5.20
CA SER A 168 7.11 1.13 4.84
C SER A 168 6.08 1.70 5.80
N ILE A 169 5.18 2.54 5.32
CA ILE A 169 3.93 2.84 6.02
C ILE A 169 3.12 1.54 5.98
N SER A 170 3.33 0.65 6.96
CA SER A 170 2.55 -0.57 7.11
C SER A 170 1.21 -0.19 7.73
N ASN A 171 0.14 -0.19 6.93
CA ASN A 171 -1.21 -0.06 7.44
C ASN A 171 -1.55 -1.31 8.25
N ARG A 172 -1.35 -1.23 9.56
CA ARG A 172 -1.73 -2.30 10.49
C ARG A 172 -3.21 -2.22 10.80
N ILE A 173 -3.87 -3.37 10.80
CA ILE A 173 -5.24 -3.50 11.28
C ILE A 173 -5.30 -4.50 12.41
N LEU A 174 -6.27 -4.30 13.30
CA LEU A 174 -6.65 -5.32 14.27
C LEU A 174 -7.48 -6.40 13.57
N ASN A 175 -6.92 -7.61 13.45
CA ASN A 175 -7.47 -8.72 12.66
C ASN A 175 -7.97 -9.89 13.52
N SER A 176 -8.35 -9.62 14.76
CA SER A 176 -9.00 -10.57 15.66
C SER A 176 -10.03 -9.82 16.52
N LYS A 177 -10.92 -10.56 17.20
CA LYS A 177 -11.68 -9.96 18.31
C LYS A 177 -10.76 -9.72 19.49
N VAL A 178 -11.25 -8.96 20.48
CA VAL A 178 -10.52 -8.66 21.71
C VAL A 178 -10.97 -9.63 22.80
N ILE A 179 -9.99 -10.30 23.42
CA ILE A 179 -10.23 -11.23 24.53
C ILE A 179 -9.33 -10.85 25.71
N SER A 180 -9.82 -11.05 26.93
CA SER A 180 -9.21 -10.53 28.14
C SER A 180 -9.20 -11.57 29.24
N ALA A 181 -8.13 -11.57 30.03
CA ALA A 181 -7.97 -12.39 31.20
C ALA A 181 -7.22 -11.58 32.27
N SER A 182 -7.68 -11.62 33.51
CA SER A 182 -7.09 -10.90 34.64
C SER A 182 -7.10 -11.75 35.91
N LEU A 183 -6.13 -11.51 36.82
CA LEU A 183 -6.05 -12.12 38.15
C LEU A 183 -6.10 -11.08 39.27
N GLY A 184 -6.67 -11.46 40.41
CA GLY A 184 -7.02 -10.55 41.52
C GLY A 184 -5.91 -9.85 42.30
N LYS A 185 -4.64 -9.84 41.83
CA LYS A 185 -3.51 -9.16 42.52
C LYS A 185 -3.00 -7.89 41.82
N GLY A 186 -3.80 -7.31 40.92
CA GLY A 186 -3.50 -6.06 40.23
C GLY A 186 -3.39 -6.21 38.72
N ARG A 187 -3.08 -5.11 38.04
CA ARG A 187 -2.92 -5.06 36.58
C ARG A 187 -1.49 -5.42 36.19
N HIS A 188 -1.31 -6.09 35.05
CA HIS A 188 0.01 -6.51 34.54
C HIS A 188 0.77 -7.47 35.47
N ILE A 189 0.09 -8.50 35.97
CA ILE A 189 0.77 -9.57 36.71
C ILE A 189 1.63 -10.37 35.75
N GLN A 190 2.94 -10.42 36.02
CA GLN A 190 3.88 -11.23 35.26
C GLN A 190 3.71 -12.71 35.65
N LEU A 191 3.53 -13.57 34.66
CA LEU A 191 3.31 -15.00 34.82
C LEU A 191 4.64 -15.76 34.67
N SER A 192 4.85 -16.79 35.49
CA SER A 192 5.97 -17.72 35.33
C SER A 192 5.84 -18.60 34.07
N GLU A 193 4.63 -19.03 33.75
CA GLU A 193 4.28 -19.70 32.50
C GLU A 193 3.35 -18.81 31.67
N PRO A 194 3.64 -18.64 30.36
CA PRO A 194 2.87 -17.75 29.51
C PRO A 194 1.43 -18.26 29.32
N VAL A 195 0.50 -17.33 29.28
CA VAL A 195 -0.88 -17.60 28.87
C VAL A 195 -0.90 -17.89 27.37
N ARG A 196 -1.72 -18.87 26.95
CA ARG A 196 -1.92 -19.17 25.53
C ARG A 196 -3.26 -18.61 25.08
N ILE A 197 -3.24 -17.83 24.01
CA ILE A 197 -4.46 -17.30 23.40
C ILE A 197 -4.52 -17.78 21.96
N TYR A 198 -5.68 -18.24 21.53
CA TYR A 198 -5.94 -18.66 20.15
C TYR A 198 -6.91 -17.67 19.55
N PHE A 199 -6.50 -17.10 18.42
CA PHE A 199 -7.27 -16.11 17.69
C PHE A 199 -7.70 -16.65 16.33
N GLU A 200 -8.97 -16.43 16.00
CA GLU A 200 -9.50 -16.57 14.64
C GLU A 200 -9.32 -15.25 13.88
N HIS A 201 -8.78 -15.33 12.66
CA HIS A 201 -8.57 -14.16 11.82
C HIS A 201 -9.89 -13.64 11.25
N LEU A 202 -10.17 -12.34 11.40
CA LEU A 202 -11.36 -11.71 10.82
C LEU A 202 -11.28 -11.62 9.28
N THR A 203 -10.07 -11.36 8.76
CA THR A 203 -9.75 -11.28 7.34
C THR A 203 -8.59 -12.22 7.04
N THR A 204 -8.72 -13.03 6.00
CA THR A 204 -7.67 -13.99 5.58
C THR A 204 -7.01 -13.59 4.26
N GLU A 205 -7.56 -12.60 3.58
CA GLU A 205 -7.07 -12.10 2.29
C GLU A 205 -6.28 -10.80 2.47
N ASN A 206 -5.20 -10.63 1.68
CA ASN A 206 -4.40 -9.40 1.63
C ASN A 206 -3.80 -8.94 2.98
N VAL A 207 -3.69 -9.84 3.95
CA VAL A 207 -3.05 -9.59 5.24
C VAL A 207 -1.84 -10.50 5.41
N THR A 208 -0.74 -9.97 5.95
CA THR A 208 0.43 -10.78 6.32
C THR A 208 1.04 -10.24 7.62
N ASN A 209 2.13 -10.87 8.09
CA ASN A 209 2.89 -10.44 9.25
C ASN A 209 2.04 -10.27 10.54
N PRO A 210 1.45 -11.37 11.05
CA PRO A 210 0.73 -11.32 12.31
C PRO A 210 1.66 -10.90 13.45
N THR A 211 1.14 -10.11 14.39
CA THR A 211 1.82 -9.69 15.61
C THR A 211 0.84 -9.83 16.77
N CYS A 212 1.20 -10.63 17.77
CA CYS A 212 0.45 -10.74 19.01
C CYS A 212 0.66 -9.48 19.85
N VAL A 213 -0.42 -8.83 20.26
CA VAL A 213 -0.38 -7.58 21.03
C VAL A 213 -1.32 -7.61 22.22
N PHE A 214 -1.03 -6.73 23.18
CA PHE A 214 -1.88 -6.45 24.31
C PHE A 214 -2.21 -4.95 24.40
N TRP A 215 -3.30 -4.63 25.08
CA TRP A 215 -3.71 -3.25 25.31
C TRP A 215 -2.94 -2.65 26.49
N ASP A 216 -2.10 -1.65 26.24
CA ASP A 216 -1.42 -0.86 27.26
C ASP A 216 -2.34 0.27 27.73
N TYR A 217 -2.82 0.18 28.97
CA TYR A 217 -3.71 1.18 29.56
C TYR A 217 -3.03 2.53 29.81
N VAL A 218 -1.71 2.57 30.00
CA VAL A 218 -0.96 3.81 30.24
C VAL A 218 -0.77 4.57 28.94
N MET A 219 -0.35 3.87 27.90
CA MET A 219 -0.16 4.45 26.58
C MET A 219 -1.45 4.57 25.77
N SER A 220 -2.54 3.94 26.22
CA SER A 220 -3.81 3.81 25.47
C SER A 220 -3.56 3.34 24.03
N SER A 221 -2.71 2.33 23.87
CA SER A 221 -2.26 1.82 22.57
C SER A 221 -1.95 0.31 22.63
N TRP A 222 -1.85 -0.32 21.47
CA TRP A 222 -1.44 -1.73 21.35
C TRP A 222 0.08 -1.86 21.46
N SER A 223 0.55 -2.75 22.34
CA SER A 223 1.96 -3.07 22.49
C SER A 223 2.22 -4.56 22.28
N GLY A 224 3.36 -4.90 21.68
CA GLY A 224 3.81 -6.30 21.51
C GLY A 224 4.69 -6.81 22.66
N GLU A 225 4.95 -5.98 23.68
CA GLU A 225 5.87 -6.34 24.76
C GLU A 225 5.39 -7.56 25.57
N GLY A 226 6.28 -8.55 25.73
CA GLY A 226 5.95 -9.77 26.49
C GLY A 226 5.01 -10.74 25.80
N CYS A 227 4.62 -10.49 24.53
CA CYS A 227 3.81 -11.38 23.71
C CYS A 227 4.59 -11.86 22.48
N HIS A 228 4.53 -13.16 22.19
CA HIS A 228 5.15 -13.76 21.01
C HIS A 228 4.20 -14.74 20.32
N ILE A 229 4.39 -14.92 19.01
CA ILE A 229 3.65 -15.92 18.25
C ILE A 229 4.25 -17.29 18.53
N ARG A 230 3.40 -18.25 18.88
CA ARG A 230 3.77 -19.65 19.01
C ARG A 230 3.57 -20.38 17.69
N GLU A 231 2.37 -20.27 17.13
CA GLU A 231 1.96 -20.93 15.89
C GLU A 231 1.05 -19.98 15.10
N THR A 232 1.15 -19.98 13.77
CA THR A 232 0.27 -19.17 12.93
C THR A 232 -0.04 -19.90 11.63
N ASN A 233 -1.27 -19.76 11.17
CA ASN A 233 -1.79 -20.25 9.90
C ASN A 233 -2.61 -19.11 9.26
N GLY A 234 -3.02 -19.26 7.99
CA GLY A 234 -3.81 -18.26 7.29
C GLY A 234 -5.13 -17.88 7.99
N THR A 235 -5.69 -18.78 8.79
CA THR A 235 -6.98 -18.58 9.48
C THR A 235 -6.88 -18.33 10.98
N HIS A 236 -5.76 -18.70 11.62
CA HIS A 236 -5.63 -18.65 13.07
C HIS A 236 -4.21 -18.30 13.49
N THR A 237 -4.09 -17.57 14.60
CA THR A 237 -2.80 -17.31 15.26
C THR A 237 -2.89 -17.68 16.73
N VAL A 238 -1.87 -18.39 17.22
CA VAL A 238 -1.70 -18.77 18.61
C VAL A 238 -0.61 -17.91 19.23
N CYS A 239 -0.99 -17.13 20.23
CA CYS A 239 -0.13 -16.21 20.97
C CYS A 239 0.24 -16.79 22.33
N GLU A 240 1.47 -16.53 22.75
CA GLU A 240 1.93 -16.76 24.12
C GLU A 240 2.35 -15.42 24.72
N CYS A 241 1.73 -15.03 25.85
CA CYS A 241 2.04 -13.78 26.54
C CYS A 241 2.42 -14.05 28.00
N ASN A 242 3.38 -13.30 28.53
CA ASN A 242 3.88 -13.48 29.90
C ASN A 242 3.15 -12.64 30.96
N HIS A 243 2.03 -12.02 30.60
CA HIS A 243 1.20 -11.21 31.50
C HIS A 243 -0.27 -11.37 31.14
N LEU A 244 -1.15 -10.68 31.87
CA LEU A 244 -2.60 -10.78 31.75
C LEU A 244 -3.24 -9.40 31.65
N THR A 245 -3.97 -9.20 30.55
CA THR A 245 -4.54 -7.93 30.08
C THR A 245 -5.64 -8.23 29.06
N ASN A 246 -5.87 -7.32 28.11
CA ASN A 246 -6.63 -7.55 26.87
C ASN A 246 -5.67 -7.84 25.72
N PHE A 247 -6.00 -8.82 24.88
CA PHE A 247 -5.16 -9.32 23.80
C PHE A 247 -5.88 -9.26 22.46
N ALA A 248 -5.08 -9.12 21.39
CA ALA A 248 -5.52 -9.18 20.01
C ALA A 248 -4.35 -9.48 19.06
N VAL A 249 -4.64 -9.63 17.77
CA VAL A 249 -3.65 -9.81 16.70
C VAL A 249 -3.71 -8.62 15.74
N LEU A 250 -2.55 -8.00 15.51
CA LEU A 250 -2.35 -7.02 14.44
C LEU A 250 -1.81 -7.72 13.20
N MET A 251 -2.25 -7.31 12.01
CA MET A 251 -1.69 -7.75 10.72
C MET A 251 -1.47 -6.57 9.77
N ASP A 252 -0.47 -6.70 8.90
CA ASP A 252 -0.17 -5.70 7.86
C ASP A 252 -1.13 -5.88 6.68
N VAL A 253 -1.93 -4.86 6.39
CA VAL A 253 -2.77 -4.81 5.18
C VAL A 253 -1.91 -4.45 4.00
N HIS A 254 -1.83 -5.38 3.05
CA HIS A 254 -1.22 -5.12 1.76
C HIS A 254 -2.28 -4.46 0.87
N ALA A 255 -2.03 -3.21 0.49
CA ALA A 255 -2.85 -2.55 -0.52
C ALA A 255 -2.74 -3.34 -1.84
N VAL A 256 -3.82 -4.05 -2.17
CA VAL A 256 -4.18 -4.51 -3.51
C VAL A 256 -3.18 -5.47 -4.17
N LYS A 257 -3.41 -6.79 -4.02
CA LYS A 257 -3.22 -7.65 -5.20
C LYS A 257 -4.31 -7.22 -6.20
N LEU A 258 -3.92 -6.64 -7.34
CA LEU A 258 -4.87 -6.39 -8.44
C LEU A 258 -5.69 -7.66 -8.65
N ASP A 259 -7.01 -7.51 -8.72
CA ASP A 259 -7.92 -8.61 -9.04
C ASP A 259 -7.37 -9.40 -10.23
N MET A 260 -7.37 -10.73 -10.15
CA MET A 260 -6.76 -11.60 -11.16
C MET A 260 -7.32 -11.30 -12.56
N ALA A 261 -8.58 -10.90 -12.64
CA ALA A 261 -9.20 -10.45 -13.89
C ALA A 261 -8.52 -9.19 -14.47
N HIS A 262 -8.12 -8.23 -13.63
CA HIS A 262 -7.48 -7.00 -14.08
C HIS A 262 -6.01 -7.22 -14.49
N GLN A 263 -5.27 -8.09 -13.78
CA GLN A 263 -3.91 -8.47 -14.20
C GLN A 263 -3.92 -9.18 -15.56
N VAL A 264 -4.83 -10.14 -15.73
CA VAL A 264 -5.01 -10.86 -17.00
C VAL A 264 -5.44 -9.92 -18.12
N ALA A 265 -6.36 -8.99 -17.84
CA ALA A 265 -6.79 -8.00 -18.84
C ALA A 265 -5.63 -7.09 -19.29
N LEU A 266 -4.85 -6.55 -18.35
CA LEU A 266 -3.69 -5.71 -18.68
C LEU A 266 -2.66 -6.49 -19.49
N GLN A 267 -2.39 -7.74 -19.12
CA GLN A 267 -1.47 -8.61 -19.85
C GLN A 267 -1.98 -8.85 -21.30
N ILE A 268 -3.25 -9.19 -21.49
CA ILE A 268 -3.84 -9.40 -22.82
C ILE A 268 -3.69 -8.14 -23.69
N ILE A 269 -4.04 -6.98 -23.13
CA ILE A 269 -3.94 -5.69 -23.84
C ILE A 269 -2.49 -5.42 -24.26
N THR A 270 -1.53 -5.62 -23.35
CA THR A 270 -0.11 -5.42 -23.62
C THR A 270 0.39 -6.37 -24.72
N TYR A 271 0.10 -7.67 -24.65
CA TYR A 271 0.56 -8.63 -25.65
C TYR A 271 -0.03 -8.35 -27.04
N ILE A 272 -1.34 -8.09 -27.14
CA ILE A 272 -1.98 -7.75 -28.41
C ILE A 272 -1.39 -6.45 -28.98
N GLY A 273 -1.24 -5.42 -28.13
CA GLY A 273 -0.66 -4.14 -28.52
C GLY A 273 0.77 -4.26 -29.04
N CYS A 274 1.63 -5.01 -28.32
CA CYS A 274 3.01 -5.26 -28.73
C CYS A 274 3.09 -6.05 -30.04
N ILE A 275 2.27 -7.08 -30.25
CA ILE A 275 2.27 -7.85 -31.51
C ILE A 275 1.92 -6.95 -32.70
N ILE A 276 0.88 -6.12 -32.56
CA ILE A 276 0.48 -5.17 -33.61
C ILE A 276 1.61 -4.17 -33.88
N SER A 277 2.22 -3.62 -32.83
CA SER A 277 3.33 -2.66 -32.95
C SER A 277 4.54 -3.27 -33.67
N VAL A 278 4.96 -4.49 -33.29
CA VAL A 278 6.06 -5.23 -33.94
C VAL A 278 5.80 -5.40 -35.43
N VAL A 279 4.60 -5.84 -35.83
CA VAL A 279 4.25 -6.02 -37.26
C VAL A 279 4.35 -4.68 -38.00
N CYS A 280 3.80 -3.61 -37.44
CA CYS A 280 3.86 -2.27 -38.02
C CYS A 280 5.30 -1.75 -38.16
N LEU A 281 6.15 -1.95 -37.15
CA LEU A 281 7.56 -1.55 -37.15
C LEU A 281 8.36 -2.32 -38.21
N VAL A 282 8.12 -3.62 -38.37
CA VAL A 282 8.76 -4.44 -39.42
C VAL A 282 8.38 -3.93 -40.81
N LEU A 283 7.09 -3.66 -41.04
CA LEU A 283 6.62 -3.10 -42.31
C LEU A 283 7.25 -1.73 -42.59
N ALA A 284 7.34 -0.84 -41.59
CA ALA A 284 7.97 0.47 -41.72
C ALA A 284 9.48 0.36 -42.04
N ILE A 285 10.20 -0.56 -41.40
CA ILE A 285 11.61 -0.81 -41.71
C ILE A 285 11.75 -1.35 -43.14
N MET A 286 10.87 -2.26 -43.56
CA MET A 286 10.88 -2.81 -44.92
C MET A 286 10.65 -1.72 -45.97
N THR A 287 9.70 -0.80 -45.77
CA THR A 287 9.47 0.29 -46.74
C THR A 287 10.70 1.18 -46.86
N PHE A 288 11.32 1.59 -45.76
CA PHE A 288 12.56 2.40 -45.80
C PHE A 288 13.74 1.69 -46.47
N GLN A 289 13.78 0.35 -46.44
CA GLN A 289 14.83 -0.44 -47.09
C GLN A 289 14.58 -0.64 -48.59
N LEU A 290 13.34 -0.91 -48.99
CA LEU A 290 12.95 -1.16 -50.38
C LEU A 290 12.99 0.11 -51.23
N PHE A 291 12.55 1.24 -50.67
CA PHE A 291 12.54 2.52 -51.37
C PHE A 291 13.89 3.24 -51.25
N ARG A 292 14.87 2.79 -52.05
CA ARG A 292 16.23 3.35 -52.10
C ARG A 292 16.28 4.86 -52.42
N GLY A 293 15.23 5.40 -53.04
CA GLY A 293 15.05 6.82 -53.35
C GLY A 293 14.63 7.70 -52.17
N LEU A 294 14.29 7.13 -51.00
CA LEU A 294 13.92 7.89 -49.80
C LEU A 294 15.10 8.16 -48.86
N LYS A 295 16.33 7.78 -49.24
CA LYS A 295 17.51 7.90 -48.36
C LYS A 295 17.85 9.37 -48.09
N SER A 296 17.53 9.81 -46.87
CA SER A 296 17.86 11.10 -46.29
C SER A 296 18.33 10.91 -44.84
N ASP A 297 19.07 11.88 -44.29
CA ASP A 297 19.48 11.91 -42.88
C ASP A 297 18.25 11.74 -41.95
N ARG A 298 17.12 12.37 -42.29
CA ARG A 298 15.84 12.22 -41.57
C ARG A 298 15.30 10.79 -41.59
N THR A 299 15.28 10.16 -42.77
CA THR A 299 14.81 8.76 -42.88
C THR A 299 15.75 7.78 -42.18
N THR A 300 17.03 8.11 -42.08
CA THR A 300 18.01 7.32 -41.33
C THR A 300 17.73 7.42 -39.83
N ILE A 301 17.42 8.61 -39.31
CA ILE A 301 16.98 8.80 -37.92
C ILE A 301 15.72 7.98 -37.62
N HIS A 302 14.65 8.13 -38.41
CA HIS A 302 13.41 7.37 -38.22
C HIS A 302 13.65 5.86 -38.31
N LYS A 303 14.50 5.40 -39.23
CA LYS A 303 14.86 3.99 -39.35
C LYS A 303 15.53 3.47 -38.07
N ASN A 304 16.49 4.20 -37.51
CA ASN A 304 17.16 3.77 -36.26
C ASN A 304 16.19 3.79 -35.08
N LEU A 305 15.30 4.79 -34.98
CA LEU A 305 14.23 4.82 -33.98
C LEU A 305 13.36 3.55 -34.05
N CYS A 306 12.87 3.20 -35.25
CA CYS A 306 12.07 1.99 -35.45
C CYS A 306 12.85 0.71 -35.10
N VAL A 307 14.13 0.64 -35.43
CA VAL A 307 14.98 -0.52 -35.10
C VAL A 307 15.17 -0.67 -33.58
N CYS A 308 15.44 0.43 -32.86
CA CYS A 308 15.58 0.41 -31.40
C CYS A 308 14.26 -0.02 -30.72
N LEU A 309 13.13 0.52 -31.17
CA LEU A 309 11.81 0.14 -30.65
C LEU A 309 11.48 -1.32 -30.94
N LEU A 310 11.76 -1.81 -32.15
CA LEU A 310 11.53 -3.21 -32.51
C LEU A 310 12.32 -4.16 -31.62
N ILE A 311 13.61 -3.87 -31.39
CA ILE A 311 14.45 -4.72 -30.52
C ILE A 311 13.94 -4.64 -29.07
N ALA A 312 13.58 -3.47 -28.57
CA ALA A 312 13.03 -3.30 -27.22
C ALA A 312 11.71 -4.07 -27.03
N GLU A 313 10.79 -3.99 -27.98
CA GLU A 313 9.50 -4.68 -27.91
C GLU A 313 9.65 -6.20 -27.99
N VAL A 314 10.53 -6.72 -28.86
CA VAL A 314 10.83 -8.16 -28.93
C VAL A 314 11.44 -8.65 -27.62
N LEU A 315 12.40 -7.90 -27.06
CA LEU A 315 12.98 -8.22 -25.76
C LEU A 315 11.93 -8.16 -24.63
N PHE A 316 10.97 -7.24 -24.71
CA PHE A 316 9.92 -7.10 -23.72
C PHE A 316 8.99 -8.32 -23.75
N VAL A 317 8.50 -8.69 -24.93
CA VAL A 317 7.59 -9.84 -25.10
C VAL A 317 8.26 -11.17 -24.73
N CYS A 318 9.50 -11.38 -25.16
CA CYS A 318 10.20 -12.65 -24.91
C CYS A 318 10.85 -12.73 -23.52
N GLY A 319 11.22 -11.58 -22.94
CA GLY A 319 12.12 -11.52 -21.79
C GLY A 319 11.48 -11.12 -20.46
N ILE A 320 10.33 -10.41 -20.45
CA ILE A 320 9.78 -9.84 -19.21
C ILE A 320 9.42 -10.90 -18.15
N GLY A 321 9.04 -12.11 -18.59
CA GLY A 321 8.62 -13.22 -17.73
C GLY A 321 9.71 -14.24 -17.39
N GLN A 322 10.96 -14.06 -17.84
CA GLN A 322 12.05 -15.02 -17.63
C GLN A 322 12.74 -14.82 -16.27
N THR A 323 12.00 -14.96 -15.17
CA THR A 323 12.50 -14.70 -13.80
C THR A 323 13.24 -15.87 -13.16
N ASP A 324 13.16 -17.08 -13.74
CA ASP A 324 13.75 -18.31 -13.20
C ASP A 324 15.29 -18.22 -13.04
N GLN A 325 15.95 -17.47 -13.91
CA GLN A 325 17.40 -17.27 -13.87
C GLN A 325 17.74 -15.80 -13.67
N ARG A 326 18.25 -15.47 -12.47
CA ARG A 326 18.60 -14.09 -12.08
C ARG A 326 19.57 -13.40 -13.05
N ILE A 327 20.54 -14.13 -13.59
CA ILE A 327 21.52 -13.58 -14.55
C ILE A 327 20.83 -13.20 -15.88
N VAL A 328 19.98 -14.09 -16.42
CA VAL A 328 19.23 -13.83 -17.66
C VAL A 328 18.30 -12.64 -17.48
N CYS A 329 17.60 -12.59 -16.34
CA CYS A 329 16.68 -11.52 -16.00
C CYS A 329 17.38 -10.15 -15.91
N GLY A 330 18.57 -10.10 -15.29
CA GLY A 330 19.38 -8.88 -15.21
C GLY A 330 19.89 -8.42 -16.58
N VAL A 331 20.33 -9.35 -17.44
CA VAL A 331 20.77 -9.02 -18.82
C VAL A 331 19.61 -8.48 -19.65
N VAL A 332 18.45 -9.13 -19.59
CA VAL A 332 17.22 -8.65 -20.27
C VAL A 332 16.84 -7.26 -19.80
N ALA A 333 16.83 -7.02 -18.48
CA ALA A 333 16.52 -5.71 -17.91
C ALA A 333 17.52 -4.63 -18.37
N GLY A 334 18.82 -4.95 -18.42
CA GLY A 334 19.86 -4.03 -18.91
C GLY A 334 19.73 -3.71 -20.40
N LEU A 335 19.42 -4.72 -21.23
CA LEU A 335 19.19 -4.51 -22.67
C LEU A 335 17.93 -3.67 -22.92
N LEU A 336 16.83 -3.97 -22.23
CA LEU A 336 15.62 -3.17 -22.33
C LEU A 336 15.88 -1.72 -21.91
N HIS A 337 16.64 -1.50 -20.82
CA HIS A 337 17.01 -0.16 -20.36
C HIS A 337 17.76 0.61 -21.45
N PHE A 338 18.75 -0.03 -22.06
CA PHE A 338 19.55 0.55 -23.13
C PHE A 338 18.72 0.88 -24.38
N PHE A 339 17.96 -0.07 -24.91
CA PHE A 339 17.22 0.13 -26.16
C PHE A 339 16.08 1.16 -26.02
N PHE A 340 15.39 1.22 -24.87
CA PHE A 340 14.41 2.27 -24.63
C PHE A 340 15.06 3.66 -24.54
N LEU A 341 16.18 3.80 -23.82
CA LEU A 341 16.91 5.07 -23.79
C LEU A 341 17.44 5.47 -25.18
N CYS A 342 17.91 4.53 -25.99
CA CYS A 342 18.26 4.78 -27.39
C CYS A 342 17.07 5.25 -28.22
N ALA A 343 15.89 4.64 -28.06
CA ALA A 343 14.69 5.10 -28.74
C ALA A 343 14.34 6.55 -28.36
N PHE A 344 14.39 6.90 -27.08
CA PHE A 344 14.17 8.28 -26.63
C PHE A 344 15.25 9.24 -27.16
N ALA A 345 16.53 8.83 -27.18
CA ALA A 345 17.60 9.65 -27.74
C ALA A 345 17.43 9.88 -29.26
N TRP A 346 17.02 8.86 -30.02
CA TRP A 346 16.68 9.01 -31.44
C TRP A 346 15.45 9.88 -31.65
N MET A 347 14.44 9.81 -30.78
CA MET A 347 13.27 10.69 -30.79
C MET A 347 13.66 12.15 -30.50
N PHE A 348 14.60 12.40 -29.59
CA PHE A 348 15.16 13.73 -29.36
C PHE A 348 15.87 14.28 -30.61
N LEU A 349 16.70 13.45 -31.25
CA LEU A 349 17.40 13.85 -32.47
C LEU A 349 16.46 14.05 -33.65
N GLU A 350 15.35 13.32 -33.70
CA GLU A 350 14.27 13.58 -34.67
C GLU A 350 13.67 14.97 -34.47
N GLY A 351 13.33 15.34 -33.23
CA GLY A 351 12.84 16.69 -32.90
C GLY A 351 13.87 17.77 -33.24
N PHE A 352 15.14 17.54 -32.93
CA PHE A 352 16.23 18.45 -33.28
C PHE A 352 16.43 18.57 -34.79
N GLN A 353 16.38 17.47 -35.54
CA GLN A 353 16.50 17.47 -37.00
C GLN A 353 15.36 18.26 -37.65
N LEU A 354 14.12 18.12 -37.15
CA LEU A 354 12.98 18.93 -37.60
C LEU A 354 13.21 20.42 -37.36
N TYR A 355 13.75 20.80 -36.20
CA TYR A 355 14.10 22.18 -35.89
C TYR A 355 15.19 22.73 -36.82
N VAL A 356 16.26 21.97 -37.06
CA VAL A 356 17.36 22.38 -37.97
C VAL A 356 16.85 22.55 -39.40
N MET A 357 16.06 21.60 -39.93
CA MET A 357 15.47 21.70 -41.27
C MET A 357 14.59 22.95 -41.45
N LEU A 358 14.00 23.44 -40.37
CA LEU A 358 13.12 24.61 -40.41
C LEU A 358 13.90 25.94 -40.42
N ILE A 359 15.10 26.00 -39.83
CA ILE A 359 15.91 27.22 -39.74
C ILE A 359 16.98 27.28 -40.85
N GLU A 360 17.63 26.16 -41.13
CA GLU A 360 18.68 26.06 -42.15
C GLU A 360 18.05 25.63 -43.49
N VAL A 361 17.73 26.60 -44.34
CA VAL A 361 17.10 26.38 -45.67
C VAL A 361 18.12 26.05 -46.78
N PHE A 362 19.42 26.14 -46.50
CA PHE A 362 20.51 25.86 -47.45
C PHE A 362 21.24 24.56 -47.08
N GLU A 363 21.46 23.69 -48.07
CA GLU A 363 22.03 22.35 -47.90
C GLU A 363 23.35 22.38 -47.09
N ALA A 364 23.35 21.72 -45.93
CA ALA A 364 24.57 21.51 -45.17
C ALA A 364 25.45 20.46 -45.89
N GLU A 365 26.53 20.93 -46.52
CA GLU A 365 27.47 20.16 -47.36
C GLU A 365 28.22 19.00 -46.64
N LYS A 366 27.97 18.78 -45.33
CA LYS A 366 28.52 17.66 -44.54
C LYS A 366 27.44 16.99 -43.70
N SER A 367 27.26 15.68 -43.91
CA SER A 367 26.35 14.84 -43.13
C SER A 367 26.75 14.83 -41.64
N ARG A 368 25.83 15.29 -40.78
CA ARG A 368 25.99 15.34 -39.31
C ARG A 368 25.74 13.97 -38.65
N LEU A 369 25.47 12.96 -39.46
CA LEU A 369 25.00 11.65 -39.05
C LEU A 369 25.94 10.95 -38.03
N ARG A 370 27.26 11.06 -38.18
CA ARG A 370 28.21 10.45 -37.23
C ARG A 370 28.03 10.96 -35.79
N TRP A 371 27.73 12.25 -35.62
CA TRP A 371 27.45 12.84 -34.32
C TRP A 371 26.12 12.35 -33.75
N TYR A 372 25.10 12.20 -34.59
CA TYR A 372 23.81 11.63 -34.19
C TYR A 372 23.96 10.20 -33.66
N TYR A 373 24.73 9.36 -34.33
CA TYR A 373 25.03 8.00 -33.84
C TYR A 373 25.79 8.01 -32.52
N LEU A 374 26.78 8.90 -32.36
CA LEU A 374 27.55 9.02 -31.12
C LEU A 374 26.66 9.43 -29.94
N VAL A 375 25.79 10.42 -30.13
CA VAL A 375 24.88 10.89 -29.07
C VAL A 375 23.79 9.86 -28.77
N ALA A 376 23.15 9.30 -29.79
CA ALA A 376 21.99 8.42 -29.61
C ALA A 376 22.32 7.03 -29.05
N TYR A 377 23.53 6.52 -29.30
CA TYR A 377 23.96 5.25 -28.71
C TYR A 377 24.94 5.45 -27.54
N GLY A 378 25.85 6.41 -27.64
CA GLY A 378 26.84 6.67 -26.60
C GLY A 378 26.26 7.26 -25.32
N GLY A 379 25.28 8.18 -25.44
CA GLY A 379 24.60 8.76 -24.27
C GLY A 379 23.89 7.69 -23.42
N PRO A 380 22.96 6.91 -24.01
CA PRO A 380 22.32 5.79 -23.33
C PRO A 380 23.31 4.75 -22.79
N LEU A 381 24.35 4.40 -23.54
CA LEU A 381 25.37 3.45 -23.10
C LEU A 381 26.07 3.94 -21.82
N LEU A 382 26.41 5.23 -21.75
CA LEU A 382 27.02 5.83 -20.57
C LEU A 382 26.09 5.75 -19.35
N VAL A 383 24.81 6.09 -19.53
CA VAL A 383 23.80 6.03 -18.45
C VAL A 383 23.65 4.60 -17.92
N VAL A 384 23.52 3.61 -18.81
CA VAL A 384 23.40 2.21 -18.41
C VAL A 384 24.69 1.70 -17.76
N ALA A 385 25.87 2.06 -18.30
CA ALA A 385 27.15 1.65 -17.71
C ALA A 385 27.33 2.18 -16.28
N ILE A 386 27.02 3.46 -16.04
CA ILE A 386 27.07 4.05 -14.70
C ILE A 386 26.08 3.35 -13.77
N SER A 387 24.86 3.09 -14.26
CA SER A 387 23.82 2.42 -13.49
C SER A 387 24.21 0.99 -13.09
N CYS A 388 24.84 0.23 -13.98
CA CYS A 388 25.38 -1.10 -13.71
C CYS A 388 26.51 -1.11 -12.67
N ILE A 389 27.34 -0.05 -12.64
CA ILE A 389 28.45 0.06 -11.66
C ILE A 389 27.91 0.37 -10.26
N ILE A 390 26.89 1.23 -10.16
CA ILE A 390 26.35 1.68 -8.87
C ILE A 390 25.56 0.56 -8.20
N ASP A 391 24.65 -0.08 -8.91
CA ASP A 391 23.79 -1.12 -8.32
C ASP A 391 23.39 -2.18 -9.36
N PRO A 392 24.23 -3.21 -9.58
CA PRO A 392 23.92 -4.28 -10.52
C PRO A 392 22.77 -5.18 -10.02
N LEU A 393 22.47 -5.20 -8.71
CA LEU A 393 21.44 -6.06 -8.12
C LEU A 393 20.02 -5.50 -8.30
N SER A 394 19.91 -4.22 -8.70
CA SER A 394 18.62 -3.58 -9.03
C SER A 394 18.13 -3.83 -10.46
N TYR A 395 18.91 -4.55 -11.29
CA TYR A 395 18.46 -5.06 -12.58
C TYR A 395 17.70 -6.38 -12.44
N GLY A 396 16.37 -6.31 -12.47
CA GLY A 396 15.48 -7.46 -12.33
C GLY A 396 14.79 -7.51 -10.96
N THR A 397 13.61 -8.11 -10.93
CA THR A 397 12.83 -8.39 -9.72
C THR A 397 12.39 -9.85 -9.73
N ASP A 398 11.90 -10.36 -8.58
CA ASP A 398 11.38 -11.73 -8.51
C ASP A 398 10.06 -11.92 -9.32
N ARG A 399 9.43 -10.82 -9.77
CA ARG A 399 8.15 -10.86 -10.50
C ARG A 399 8.27 -10.55 -12.00
N TYR A 400 9.26 -9.76 -12.41
CA TYR A 400 9.47 -9.36 -13.79
C TYR A 400 10.91 -8.89 -14.04
N CYS A 401 11.39 -9.04 -15.27
CA CYS A 401 12.75 -8.70 -15.69
C CYS A 401 12.88 -7.25 -16.17
N TRP A 402 12.74 -6.32 -15.22
CA TRP A 402 12.91 -4.88 -15.43
C TRP A 402 13.62 -4.23 -14.23
N LEU A 403 13.96 -2.93 -14.35
CA LEU A 403 14.53 -2.16 -13.25
C LEU A 403 13.58 -2.14 -12.06
N ARG A 404 14.13 -2.29 -10.85
CA ARG A 404 13.36 -2.19 -9.60
C ARG A 404 12.79 -0.78 -9.43
N ALA A 405 11.47 -0.68 -9.32
CA ALA A 405 10.75 0.59 -9.18
C ALA A 405 10.73 1.15 -7.74
N ASP A 406 10.99 0.30 -6.74
CA ASP A 406 10.85 0.64 -5.32
C ASP A 406 11.97 1.54 -4.77
N ASN A 407 13.02 1.76 -5.56
CA ASN A 407 14.21 2.52 -5.18
C ASN A 407 14.45 3.70 -6.13
N TYR A 408 15.29 4.66 -5.74
CA TYR A 408 15.74 5.77 -6.60
C TYR A 408 16.44 5.32 -7.89
N PHE A 409 16.79 4.04 -8.01
CA PHE A 409 17.37 3.44 -9.20
C PHE A 409 16.52 3.65 -10.46
N ILE A 410 15.19 3.67 -10.35
CA ILE A 410 14.28 3.92 -11.48
C ILE A 410 14.49 5.29 -12.13
N PHE A 411 15.02 6.28 -11.38
CA PHE A 411 15.33 7.60 -11.93
C PHE A 411 16.48 7.57 -12.95
N SER A 412 17.30 6.52 -12.98
CA SER A 412 18.30 6.32 -14.05
C SER A 412 17.66 6.22 -15.43
N PHE A 413 16.43 5.71 -15.50
CA PHE A 413 15.63 5.66 -16.71
C PHE A 413 14.69 6.87 -16.83
N VAL A 414 13.90 7.13 -15.78
CA VAL A 414 12.82 8.14 -15.81
C VAL A 414 13.36 9.56 -15.97
N GLY A 415 14.50 9.89 -15.34
CA GLY A 415 15.12 11.21 -15.43
C GLY A 415 15.47 11.61 -16.87
N PRO A 416 16.30 10.82 -17.59
CA PRO A 416 16.61 11.07 -19.00
C PRO A 416 15.37 11.14 -19.89
N VAL A 417 14.36 10.29 -19.67
CA VAL A 417 13.12 10.28 -20.45
C VAL A 417 12.35 11.58 -20.28
N ILE A 418 12.17 12.07 -19.04
CA ILE A 418 11.50 13.35 -18.77
C ILE A 418 12.22 14.49 -19.47
N LEU A 419 13.55 14.54 -19.39
CA LEU A 419 14.36 15.57 -20.04
C LEU A 419 14.15 15.58 -21.56
N VAL A 420 14.17 14.40 -22.19
CA VAL A 420 13.92 14.25 -23.63
C VAL A 420 12.52 14.72 -24.02
N ILE A 421 11.49 14.32 -23.26
CA ILE A 421 10.10 14.71 -23.54
C ILE A 421 9.96 16.24 -23.46
N LEU A 422 10.50 16.87 -22.41
CA LEU A 422 10.45 18.32 -22.25
C LEU A 422 11.16 19.04 -23.42
N ALA A 423 12.33 18.56 -23.83
CA ALA A 423 13.04 19.15 -24.96
C ALA A 423 12.28 19.00 -26.29
N ASN A 424 11.67 17.84 -26.53
CA ASN A 424 10.85 17.60 -27.73
C ASN A 424 9.60 18.48 -27.76
N LEU A 425 8.97 18.76 -26.61
CA LEU A 425 7.86 19.70 -26.53
C LEU A 425 8.29 21.13 -26.91
N VAL A 426 9.50 21.54 -26.51
CA VAL A 426 10.08 22.83 -26.92
C VAL A 426 10.33 22.86 -28.44
N PHE A 427 10.94 21.81 -29.01
CA PHE A 427 11.15 21.77 -30.46
C PHE A 427 9.85 21.75 -31.25
N LEU A 428 8.86 20.98 -30.80
CA LEU A 428 7.53 20.91 -31.42
C LEU A 428 6.82 22.26 -31.38
N SER A 429 6.81 22.93 -30.23
CA SER A 429 6.18 24.24 -30.09
C SER A 429 6.84 25.32 -30.97
N MET A 430 8.18 25.33 -31.03
CA MET A 430 8.93 26.21 -31.94
C MET A 430 8.65 25.90 -33.41
N ALA A 431 8.59 24.62 -33.79
CA ALA A 431 8.27 24.20 -35.15
C ALA A 431 6.86 24.64 -35.56
N ILE A 432 5.86 24.44 -34.70
CA ILE A 432 4.48 24.88 -34.92
C ILE A 432 4.42 26.41 -35.03
N TYR A 433 5.06 27.14 -34.12
CA TYR A 433 5.09 28.61 -34.15
C TYR A 433 5.66 29.12 -35.48
N MET A 434 6.78 28.55 -35.93
CA MET A 434 7.44 28.99 -37.15
C MET A 434 6.64 28.59 -38.40
N MET A 435 6.02 27.40 -38.40
CA MET A 435 5.11 26.97 -39.47
C MET A 435 3.89 27.91 -39.59
N CYS A 436 3.25 28.27 -38.48
CA CYS A 436 2.15 29.23 -38.44
C CYS A 436 2.59 30.61 -38.93
N ARG A 437 3.79 31.06 -38.54
CA ARG A 437 4.35 32.35 -39.01
C ARG A 437 4.63 32.35 -40.51
N HIS A 438 5.21 31.27 -41.04
CA HIS A 438 5.45 31.14 -42.49
C HIS A 438 4.13 31.07 -43.26
N ALA A 439 3.14 30.30 -42.80
CA ALA A 439 1.81 30.24 -43.39
C ALA A 439 1.16 31.63 -43.47
N ASN A 440 1.19 32.40 -42.37
CA ASN A 440 0.67 33.77 -42.34
C ASN A 440 1.42 34.71 -43.30
N THR A 441 2.73 34.54 -43.44
CA THR A 441 3.55 35.35 -44.35
C THR A 441 3.23 35.00 -45.81
N THR A 442 3.08 33.72 -46.17
CA THR A 442 2.72 33.29 -47.53
C THR A 442 1.30 33.72 -47.93
N VAL A 443 0.34 33.70 -47.00
CA VAL A 443 -1.00 34.28 -47.23
C VAL A 443 -0.93 35.80 -47.44
N SER A 444 -0.12 36.50 -46.64
CA SER A 444 0.10 37.94 -46.81
C SER A 444 0.75 38.28 -48.15
N MET A 445 1.73 37.49 -48.62
CA MET A 445 2.35 37.67 -49.92
C MET A 445 1.36 37.44 -51.08
N LYS A 446 0.57 36.35 -51.04
CA LYS A 446 -0.48 36.10 -52.05
C LYS A 446 -1.53 37.21 -52.09
N SER A 447 -1.96 37.72 -50.94
CA SER A 447 -2.89 38.85 -50.85
C SER A 447 -2.33 40.12 -51.48
N LYS A 448 -1.05 40.44 -51.22
CA LYS A 448 -0.36 41.58 -51.84
C LYS A 448 -0.18 41.42 -53.35
N GLU A 449 0.08 40.21 -53.84
CA GLU A 449 0.25 39.92 -55.27
C GLU A 449 -1.08 40.04 -56.04
N HIS A 450 -2.17 39.51 -55.50
CA HIS A 450 -3.52 39.72 -56.06
C HIS A 450 -3.92 41.20 -56.09
N SER A 451 -3.55 41.97 -55.06
CA SER A 451 -3.81 43.43 -55.02
C SER A 451 -2.99 44.19 -56.08
N ARG A 452 -1.75 43.78 -56.33
CA ARG A 452 -0.90 44.35 -57.38
C ARG A 452 -1.40 44.01 -58.79
N LEU A 453 -1.86 42.78 -59.03
CA LEU A 453 -2.45 42.40 -60.32
C LEU A 453 -3.77 43.13 -60.59
N ALA A 454 -4.63 43.31 -59.58
CA ALA A 454 -5.88 44.08 -59.73
C ALA A 454 -5.62 45.56 -60.05
N SER A 455 -4.61 46.18 -59.42
CA SER A 455 -4.24 47.57 -59.70
C SER A 455 -3.53 47.78 -61.06
N ALA A 456 -2.83 46.77 -61.57
CA ALA A 456 -2.26 46.80 -62.92
C ALA A 456 -3.36 46.69 -63.99
N SER A 457 -4.31 45.78 -63.82
CA SER A 457 -5.47 45.62 -64.72
C SER A 457 -6.34 46.88 -64.76
N GLY A 458 -6.60 47.52 -63.61
CA GLY A 458 -7.34 48.79 -63.57
C GLY A 458 -6.59 49.98 -64.18
N LYS A 459 -5.26 49.90 -64.31
CA LYS A 459 -4.46 50.91 -65.03
C LYS A 459 -4.52 50.74 -66.54
N GLU A 460 -4.57 49.50 -67.04
CA GLU A 460 -4.78 49.23 -68.47
C GLU A 460 -6.19 49.62 -68.93
N GLU A 461 -7.21 49.36 -68.11
CA GLU A 461 -8.60 49.72 -68.42
C GLU A 461 -8.83 51.24 -68.47
N ASN A 462 -8.09 52.02 -67.66
CA ASN A 462 -8.11 53.49 -67.68
C ASN A 462 -7.17 54.12 -68.73
N ALA A 463 -6.19 53.38 -69.26
CA ALA A 463 -5.33 53.85 -70.34
C ALA A 463 -5.99 53.73 -71.72
N LEU A 464 -6.96 52.82 -71.88
CA LEU A 464 -7.73 52.63 -73.11
C LEU A 464 -8.63 53.84 -73.49
N PRO A 465 -9.40 54.46 -72.58
CA PRO A 465 -10.19 55.64 -72.91
C PRO A 465 -9.35 56.91 -73.11
N ASN A 466 -8.20 57.05 -72.43
CA ASN A 466 -7.32 58.22 -72.61
C ASN A 466 -6.58 58.23 -73.95
N LYS A 467 -6.40 57.07 -74.61
CA LYS A 467 -5.88 57.03 -75.99
C LYS A 467 -6.94 57.30 -77.06
N LEU A 468 -8.23 57.20 -76.73
CA LEU A 468 -9.34 57.50 -77.64
C LEU A 468 -9.79 58.97 -77.60
N GLN A 469 -9.35 59.77 -76.62
CA GLN A 469 -9.61 61.22 -76.55
C GLN A 469 -8.48 62.10 -77.14
N ALA A 470 -7.40 61.50 -77.65
CA ALA A 470 -6.23 62.22 -78.17
C ALA A 470 -6.06 62.14 -79.70
N HIS A 471 -7.10 61.79 -80.45
CA HIS A 471 -7.10 61.74 -81.91
C HIS A 471 -8.26 62.52 -82.52
#